data_AF-D8QBH4-F1
#
_entry.id   AF-D8QBH4-F1
#
_cell.length_a   1.000
_cell.length_b   1.000
_cell.length_c   1.000
_cell.angle_alpha   90.00
_cell.angle_beta   90.00
_cell.angle_gamma   90.00
#
_symmetry.space_group_name_H-M   'P 1'
#
loop_
_entity.id
_entity.type
_entity.pdbx_description
1 polymer ?
#
loop_
_entity_poly.entity_id
_entity_poly.type
_entity_poly.pdbx_seq_one_letter_code
_entity_poly.pdbx_strand_id
1 'polypeptide(L)'
;MQEPTCTNIRIRSTSDAHKIFYAVQLGVLKMVTRRLDAEERAALKSGCIYVWEERGGGQNVEVNGLGIERFTEGRRWSPSRVRDEFLFYYEKYVPPVDLTRPSCVSTSSAPSTSRSRAGSNDKQPPRDWDPLVKQTYSVFRVSPDLGTRKWHITAYFTQNTVDRLNTVDDLPAVGSLVVPDGLFKSTRVGKSR
;
A
#
# COMPACT_ATOMS: atom_id res chain seq x y z
N MET A 1 1.80 -19.29 -0.39
CA MET A 1 1.53 -17.93 -0.90
C MET A 1 1.01 -17.09 0.26
N GLN A 2 1.49 -15.87 0.43
CA GLN A 2 1.04 -14.91 1.44
C GLN A 2 -0.13 -14.11 0.87
N GLU A 3 -1.24 -14.13 1.59
CA GLU A 3 -2.50 -13.52 1.16
C GLU A 3 -2.66 -12.10 1.74
N PRO A 4 -3.55 -11.27 1.16
CA PRO A 4 -4.01 -10.05 1.82
C PRO A 4 -4.58 -10.38 3.21
N THR A 5 -4.36 -9.49 4.17
CA THR A 5 -4.93 -9.59 5.54
C THR A 5 -6.45 -9.71 5.51
N CYS A 6 -7.10 -8.98 4.59
CA CYS A 6 -8.48 -9.24 4.19
C CYS A 6 -8.72 -8.73 2.76
N THR A 7 -9.82 -9.18 2.15
CA THR A 7 -10.19 -8.83 0.77
C THR A 7 -11.65 -8.38 0.68
N ASN A 8 -12.00 -7.68 -0.40
CA ASN A 8 -13.34 -7.13 -0.65
C ASN A 8 -13.81 -6.11 0.39
N ILE A 9 -12.89 -5.34 0.99
CA ILE A 9 -13.20 -4.37 2.06
C ILE A 9 -12.68 -2.98 1.72
N ARG A 10 -13.44 -1.94 2.08
CA ARG A 10 -13.03 -0.54 2.10
C ARG A 10 -12.84 -0.05 3.53
N ILE A 11 -11.79 0.73 3.77
CA ILE A 11 -11.56 1.44 5.05
C ILE A 11 -12.15 2.84 4.95
N ARG A 12 -13.20 3.12 5.73
CA ARG A 12 -13.88 4.43 5.72
C ARG A 12 -13.29 5.39 6.74
N SER A 13 -12.80 4.87 7.87
CA SER A 13 -12.35 5.65 9.02
C SER A 13 -11.14 5.03 9.72
N THR A 14 -10.52 5.76 10.65
CA THR A 14 -9.47 5.20 11.53
C THR A 14 -10.01 4.10 12.44
N SER A 15 -11.29 4.16 12.83
CA SER A 15 -11.96 3.12 13.62
C SER A 15 -12.02 1.79 12.85
N ASP A 16 -12.38 1.82 11.56
CA ASP A 16 -12.33 0.64 10.69
C ASP A 16 -10.92 0.02 10.68
N ALA A 17 -9.88 0.85 10.51
CA ALA A 17 -8.49 0.40 10.52
C ALA A 17 -8.06 -0.19 11.88
N HIS A 18 -8.50 0.42 13.00
CA HIS A 18 -8.21 -0.06 14.35
C HIS A 18 -8.86 -1.43 14.62
N LYS A 19 -10.09 -1.67 14.14
CA LYS A 19 -10.71 -3.00 14.22
C LYS A 19 -9.89 -4.05 13.46
N ILE A 20 -9.42 -3.74 12.24
CA ILE A 20 -8.57 -4.65 11.47
C ILE A 20 -7.25 -4.91 12.20
N PHE A 21 -6.59 -3.88 12.73
CA PHE A 21 -5.38 -4.07 13.53
C PHE A 21 -5.64 -4.93 14.76
N TYR A 22 -6.76 -4.71 15.46
CA TYR A 22 -7.10 -5.50 16.63
C TYR A 22 -7.38 -6.96 16.29
N ALA A 23 -8.09 -7.22 15.19
CA ALA A 23 -8.30 -8.57 14.68
C ALA A 23 -6.98 -9.28 14.35
N VAL A 24 -5.99 -8.55 13.81
CA VAL A 24 -4.63 -9.08 13.59
C VAL A 24 -3.92 -9.38 14.91
N GLN A 25 -4.02 -8.48 15.90
CA GLN A 25 -3.44 -8.69 17.24
C GLN A 25 -4.03 -9.92 17.95
N LEU A 26 -5.32 -10.20 17.73
CA LEU A 26 -6.01 -11.39 18.25
C LEU A 26 -5.74 -12.67 17.44
N GLY A 27 -5.05 -12.58 16.31
CA GLY A 27 -4.80 -13.71 15.41
C GLY A 27 -5.99 -14.12 14.54
N VAL A 28 -7.08 -13.34 14.53
CA VAL A 28 -8.26 -13.57 13.68
C VAL A 28 -7.93 -13.31 12.21
N LEU A 29 -7.18 -12.23 11.95
CA LEU A 29 -6.65 -11.91 10.62
C LEU A 29 -5.13 -12.08 10.60
N LYS A 30 -4.57 -12.48 9.45
CA LYS A 30 -3.13 -12.70 9.30
C LYS A 30 -2.41 -11.42 8.88
N MET A 31 -1.38 -11.06 9.65
CA MET A 31 -0.42 -10.03 9.26
C MET A 31 0.48 -10.53 8.12
N VAL A 32 0.86 -9.66 7.19
CA VAL A 32 1.95 -9.96 6.26
C VAL A 32 3.31 -9.67 6.88
N THR A 33 4.21 -10.64 6.77
CA THR A 33 5.49 -10.66 7.50
C THR A 33 6.71 -10.50 6.60
N ARG A 34 6.51 -10.62 5.28
CA ARG A 34 7.54 -10.43 4.26
C ARG A 34 7.01 -9.65 3.07
N ARG A 35 7.92 -9.16 2.22
CA ARG A 35 7.54 -8.54 0.94
C ARG A 35 6.75 -9.52 0.06
N LEU A 36 5.84 -8.96 -0.73
CA LEU A 36 5.10 -9.70 -1.74
C LEU A 36 6.06 -10.18 -2.84
N ASP A 37 5.91 -11.42 -3.29
CA ASP A 37 6.60 -11.96 -4.46
C ASP A 37 5.93 -11.51 -5.78
N ALA A 38 6.39 -12.04 -6.92
CA ALA A 38 5.88 -11.63 -8.24
C ALA A 38 4.40 -12.02 -8.44
N GLU A 39 4.01 -13.21 -8.00
CA GLU A 39 2.64 -13.72 -8.15
C GLU A 39 1.68 -12.99 -7.22
N GLU A 40 2.08 -12.77 -5.97
CA GLU A 40 1.31 -12.02 -4.97
C GLU A 40 1.11 -10.55 -5.37
N ARG A 41 2.10 -9.93 -6.03
CA ARG A 41 1.96 -8.59 -6.62
C ARG A 41 1.02 -8.60 -7.82
N ALA A 42 1.08 -9.63 -8.66
CA ALA A 42 0.18 -9.77 -9.80
C ALA A 42 -1.28 -9.96 -9.36
N ALA A 43 -1.50 -10.62 -8.21
CA ALA A 43 -2.82 -10.82 -7.61
C ALA A 43 -3.42 -9.56 -6.94
N LEU A 44 -2.65 -8.47 -6.80
CA LEU A 44 -3.13 -7.24 -6.18
C LEU A 44 -4.31 -6.65 -6.98
N LYS A 45 -5.41 -6.40 -6.27
CA LYS A 45 -6.65 -5.84 -6.84
C LYS A 45 -7.40 -4.97 -5.84
N SER A 46 -8.46 -4.32 -6.32
CA SER A 46 -9.38 -3.58 -5.46
C SER A 46 -9.94 -4.44 -4.33
N GLY A 47 -10.05 -3.85 -3.14
CA GLY A 47 -10.53 -4.48 -1.93
C GLY A 47 -9.45 -5.25 -1.14
N CYS A 48 -8.23 -5.38 -1.67
CA CYS A 48 -7.13 -5.98 -0.91
C CYS A 48 -6.66 -5.03 0.20
N ILE A 49 -6.45 -5.57 1.40
CA ILE A 49 -5.89 -4.86 2.55
C ILE A 49 -4.75 -5.68 3.13
N TYR A 50 -3.63 -5.02 3.44
CA TYR A 50 -2.44 -5.64 4.02
C TYR A 50 -2.06 -4.90 5.29
N VAL A 51 -1.94 -5.64 6.39
CA VAL A 51 -1.39 -5.15 7.66
C VAL A 51 0.01 -5.69 7.84
N TRP A 52 0.94 -4.84 8.21
CA TRP A 52 2.32 -5.22 8.47
C TRP A 52 2.93 -4.41 9.61
N GLU A 53 3.92 -5.02 10.27
CA GLU A 53 4.72 -4.38 11.30
C GLU A 53 6.03 -3.86 10.70
N GLU A 54 6.35 -2.60 10.97
CA GLU A 54 7.65 -2.03 10.67
C GLU A 54 8.68 -2.63 11.64
N ARG A 55 9.47 -3.56 11.12
CA ARG A 55 10.59 -4.13 11.87
C ARG A 55 11.85 -3.33 11.57
N GLY A 56 12.24 -2.47 12.51
CA GLY A 56 13.54 -1.81 12.49
C GLY A 56 14.67 -2.80 12.80
N GLY A 57 15.86 -2.55 12.27
CA GLY A 57 17.04 -3.42 12.38
C GLY A 57 17.67 -3.52 13.78
N GLY A 58 16.90 -3.79 14.84
CA GLY A 58 17.40 -3.89 16.21
C GLY A 58 16.76 -4.99 17.06
N GLN A 59 17.62 -5.87 17.60
CA GLN A 59 17.45 -6.87 18.67
C GLN A 59 16.48 -8.05 18.52
N ASN A 60 15.75 -8.16 17.42
CA ASN A 60 15.19 -9.44 16.96
C ASN A 60 15.25 -9.53 15.44
N VAL A 61 16.45 -9.32 14.89
CA VAL A 61 16.80 -9.82 13.56
C VAL A 61 16.93 -11.33 13.70
N GLU A 62 15.80 -12.02 13.86
CA GLU A 62 15.74 -13.46 13.62
C GLU A 62 16.13 -13.67 12.15
N VAL A 63 17.40 -14.04 11.95
CA VAL A 63 18.04 -14.91 10.93
C VAL A 63 17.72 -14.69 9.44
N ASN A 64 16.60 -14.06 9.08
CA ASN A 64 16.09 -13.94 7.73
C ASN A 64 16.23 -12.51 7.16
N GLY A 65 16.31 -11.46 7.97
CA GLY A 65 16.43 -10.07 7.46
C GLY A 65 15.26 -9.60 6.57
N LEU A 66 14.13 -10.32 6.56
CA LEU A 66 12.99 -10.12 5.63
C LEU A 66 11.91 -9.16 6.18
N GLY A 67 12.29 -8.18 7.01
CA GLY A 67 11.35 -7.18 7.51
C GLY A 67 10.80 -6.27 6.41
N ILE A 68 9.58 -5.76 6.61
CA ILE A 68 8.99 -4.75 5.73
C ILE A 68 9.28 -3.38 6.35
N GLU A 69 10.08 -2.56 5.66
CA GLU A 69 10.27 -1.14 6.00
C GLU A 69 9.40 -0.23 5.13
N ARG A 70 9.17 -0.68 3.88
CA ARG A 70 8.34 -0.01 2.89
C ARG A 70 7.56 -1.07 2.13
N PHE A 71 6.25 -0.88 2.04
CA PHE A 71 5.40 -1.76 1.25
C PHE A 71 5.56 -1.44 -0.24
N THR A 72 6.06 -2.41 -1.02
CA THR A 72 6.36 -2.24 -2.45
C THR A 72 5.59 -3.27 -3.28
N GLU A 73 4.71 -2.79 -4.15
CA GLU A 73 3.76 -3.64 -4.88
C GLU A 73 4.02 -3.73 -6.39
N GLY A 74 5.11 -3.12 -6.87
CA GLY A 74 5.46 -3.09 -8.29
C GLY A 74 4.64 -2.11 -9.14
N ARG A 75 3.87 -1.22 -8.50
CA ARG A 75 3.03 -0.19 -9.16
C ARG A 75 3.71 1.17 -9.09
N ARG A 76 3.46 2.05 -10.08
CA ARG A 76 3.90 3.46 -10.02
C ARG A 76 2.80 4.30 -9.39
N TRP A 77 3.17 5.17 -8.46
CA TRP A 77 2.24 5.94 -7.65
C TRP A 77 2.47 7.46 -7.81
N SER A 78 1.43 8.26 -7.64
CA SER A 78 1.52 9.71 -7.45
C SER A 78 2.28 10.07 -6.16
N PRO A 79 2.73 11.33 -6.00
CA PRO A 79 3.03 11.85 -4.66
C PRO A 79 1.84 11.67 -3.71
N SER A 80 2.14 11.57 -2.42
CA SER A 80 1.12 11.35 -1.39
C SER A 80 0.19 12.57 -1.26
N ARG A 81 -1.08 12.30 -1.01
CA ARG A 81 -2.10 13.29 -0.64
C ARG A 81 -2.62 12.95 0.75
N VAL A 82 -2.65 13.93 1.65
CA VAL A 82 -3.20 13.76 2.99
C VAL A 82 -4.72 13.99 2.91
N ARG A 83 -5.49 13.08 3.51
CA ARG A 83 -6.91 13.32 3.81
C ARG A 83 -7.19 12.71 5.17
N ASP A 84 -7.57 13.55 6.11
CA ASP A 84 -7.66 13.20 7.53
C ASP A 84 -6.33 12.56 8.00
N GLU A 85 -6.41 11.41 8.65
CA GLU A 85 -5.26 10.64 9.14
C GLU A 85 -4.60 9.76 8.06
N PHE A 86 -5.19 9.69 6.86
CA PHE A 86 -4.75 8.79 5.80
C PHE A 86 -3.86 9.49 4.77
N LEU A 87 -3.00 8.68 4.15
CA LEU A 87 -2.29 9.06 2.92
C LEU A 87 -2.88 8.32 1.73
N PHE A 88 -3.09 9.05 0.64
CA PHE A 88 -3.59 8.53 -0.62
C PHE A 88 -2.55 8.67 -1.72
N TYR A 89 -2.50 7.66 -2.58
CA TYR A 89 -1.66 7.61 -3.76
C TYR A 89 -2.50 7.08 -4.93
N TYR A 90 -2.33 7.66 -6.11
CA TYR A 90 -3.04 7.27 -7.31
C TYR A 90 -2.08 6.56 -8.27
N GLU A 91 -2.49 5.41 -8.80
CA GLU A 91 -1.69 4.65 -9.74
C GLU A 91 -1.43 5.49 -11.00
N LYS A 92 -0.21 5.42 -11.52
CA LYS A 92 0.18 6.04 -12.79
C LYS A 92 0.34 4.98 -13.86
N TYR A 93 -0.25 5.25 -15.01
CA TYR A 93 -0.11 4.39 -16.18
C TYR A 93 1.36 4.29 -16.61
N VAL A 94 1.77 3.08 -16.97
CA VAL A 94 3.08 2.80 -17.55
C VAL A 94 2.85 2.11 -18.88
N PRO A 95 3.17 2.75 -20.02
CA PRO A 95 3.04 2.07 -21.29
C PRO A 95 3.97 0.86 -21.33
N PRO A 96 3.54 -0.27 -21.92
CA PRO A 96 4.41 -1.41 -22.14
C PRO A 96 5.70 -0.97 -22.85
N VAL A 97 6.84 -1.39 -22.33
CA VAL A 97 8.13 -1.16 -23.00
C VAL A 97 8.14 -2.05 -24.23
N ASP A 98 8.17 -1.42 -25.40
CA ASP A 98 8.24 -2.15 -26.66
C ASP A 98 9.64 -2.75 -26.82
N LEU A 99 9.77 -4.03 -26.47
CA LEU A 99 11.01 -4.80 -26.60
C LEU A 99 11.40 -5.05 -28.07
N THR A 100 10.56 -4.67 -29.04
CA THR A 100 10.85 -4.85 -30.48
C THR A 100 11.66 -3.70 -31.09
N ARG A 101 11.95 -2.64 -30.34
CA ARG A 101 12.84 -1.56 -30.78
C ARG A 101 14.25 -1.80 -30.25
N PRO A 102 15.24 -2.17 -31.09
CA PRO A 102 16.62 -2.19 -30.66
C PRO A 102 17.02 -0.76 -30.28
N SER A 103 17.36 -0.56 -29.01
CA SER A 103 17.99 0.65 -28.51
C SER A 103 19.24 0.91 -29.35
N CYS A 104 19.20 1.92 -30.22
CA CYS A 104 20.39 2.33 -30.94
C CYS A 104 21.40 2.88 -29.93
N VAL A 105 22.45 2.08 -29.69
CA VAL A 105 23.71 2.58 -29.13
C VAL A 105 24.16 3.71 -30.04
N SER A 106 23.93 4.95 -29.59
CA SER A 106 24.36 6.14 -30.31
C SER A 106 25.83 6.36 -30.02
N THR A 107 26.69 5.68 -30.79
CA THR A 107 28.09 6.04 -30.92
C THR A 107 28.21 7.17 -31.96
N SER A 108 29.05 8.15 -31.66
CA SER A 108 29.66 9.16 -32.56
C SER A 108 28.84 10.41 -32.99
N SER A 109 29.20 11.54 -32.35
CA SER A 109 29.66 12.82 -32.94
C SER A 109 29.04 13.37 -34.24
N ALA A 110 28.20 14.41 -34.12
CA ALA A 110 28.31 15.73 -34.79
C ALA A 110 27.04 16.58 -34.56
N PRO A 111 27.11 17.94 -34.54
CA PRO A 111 25.99 18.78 -34.17
C PRO A 111 25.16 19.16 -35.40
N SER A 112 23.87 18.83 -35.40
CA SER A 112 22.90 19.44 -36.32
C SER A 112 21.73 20.02 -35.54
N THR A 113 21.57 21.33 -35.71
CA THR A 113 20.48 22.16 -35.24
C THR A 113 19.17 21.70 -35.87
N SER A 114 18.48 20.81 -35.17
CA SER A 114 17.03 20.73 -35.27
C SER A 114 16.47 20.64 -33.86
N ARG A 115 15.70 21.66 -33.47
CA ARG A 115 14.91 21.66 -32.24
C ARG A 115 13.74 20.70 -32.46
N SER A 116 14.02 19.41 -32.54
CA SER A 116 13.01 18.38 -32.41
C SER A 116 12.50 18.47 -30.98
N ARG A 117 11.43 19.25 -30.81
CA ARG A 117 10.62 19.24 -29.59
C ARG A 117 10.39 17.78 -29.27
N ALA A 118 10.98 17.35 -28.16
CA ALA A 118 10.76 16.05 -27.57
C ALA A 118 9.24 15.92 -27.37
N GLY A 119 8.56 15.30 -28.33
CA GLY A 119 7.22 14.80 -28.14
C GLY A 119 7.38 13.66 -27.17
N SER A 120 7.18 13.94 -25.87
CA SER A 120 6.95 12.89 -24.90
C SER A 120 5.83 12.05 -25.47
N ASN A 121 6.18 10.86 -25.95
CA ASN A 121 5.21 9.87 -26.38
C ASN A 121 4.60 9.29 -25.09
N ASP A 122 3.97 10.16 -24.30
CA ASP A 122 3.08 9.81 -23.20
C ASP A 122 1.86 9.19 -23.87
N LYS A 123 2.01 7.92 -24.27
CA LYS A 123 0.89 7.09 -24.69
C LYS A 123 -0.12 7.18 -23.56
N GLN A 124 -1.23 7.85 -23.83
CA GLN A 124 -2.31 8.00 -22.87
C GLN A 124 -2.79 6.60 -22.43
N PRO A 125 -3.26 6.46 -21.18
CA PRO A 125 -3.85 5.20 -20.75
C PRO A 125 -5.03 4.82 -21.67
N PRO A 126 -5.28 3.51 -21.85
CA PRO A 126 -6.51 3.01 -22.48
C PRO A 126 -7.77 3.61 -21.83
N ARG A 127 -8.88 3.69 -22.58
CA ARG A 127 -10.14 4.29 -22.10
C ARG A 127 -10.75 3.52 -20.92
N ASP A 128 -10.51 2.22 -20.86
CA ASP A 128 -10.96 1.27 -19.84
C ASP A 128 -9.94 1.09 -18.70
N TRP A 129 -8.85 1.88 -18.70
CA TRP A 129 -7.87 1.82 -17.63
C TRP A 129 -8.46 2.32 -16.32
N ASP A 130 -8.57 1.43 -15.34
CA ASP A 130 -9.09 1.71 -14.00
C ASP A 130 -7.94 1.75 -12.97
N PRO A 131 -7.37 2.93 -12.69
CA PRO A 131 -6.21 3.04 -11.81
C PRO A 131 -6.55 2.70 -10.36
N LEU A 132 -5.66 1.94 -9.72
CA LEU A 132 -5.77 1.73 -8.27
C LEU A 132 -5.50 3.04 -7.51
N VAL A 133 -6.21 3.17 -6.41
CA VAL A 133 -5.95 4.10 -5.33
C VAL A 133 -5.39 3.30 -4.16
N LYS A 134 -4.24 3.72 -3.65
CA LYS A 134 -3.65 3.20 -2.42
C LYS A 134 -3.94 4.15 -1.27
N GLN A 135 -4.56 3.64 -0.22
CA GLN A 135 -4.84 4.31 1.04
C GLN A 135 -3.98 3.69 2.14
N THR A 136 -3.22 4.51 2.86
CA THR A 136 -2.32 4.02 3.93
C THR A 136 -2.58 4.72 5.23
N TYR A 137 -2.47 3.99 6.34
CA TYR A 137 -2.50 4.53 7.69
C TYR A 137 -1.49 3.78 8.57
N SER A 138 -0.94 4.46 9.57
CA SER A 138 0.04 3.86 10.46
C SER A 138 -0.18 4.29 11.90
N VAL A 139 0.09 3.37 12.81
CA VAL A 139 -0.12 3.54 14.25
C VAL A 139 1.08 3.01 15.02
N PHE A 140 1.28 3.55 16.21
CA PHE A 140 2.03 2.90 17.27
C PHE A 140 1.07 1.98 18.03
N ARG A 141 1.31 0.67 17.92
CA ARG A 141 0.67 -0.37 18.75
C ARG A 141 1.39 -0.40 20.09
N VAL A 142 0.67 -0.08 21.16
CA VAL A 142 1.22 -0.01 22.52
C VAL A 142 0.97 -1.32 23.24
N SER A 143 2.05 -1.96 23.71
CA SER A 143 1.98 -3.12 24.61
C SER A 143 2.68 -2.78 25.92
N PRO A 144 2.12 -3.15 27.07
CA PRO A 144 2.87 -3.16 28.33
C PRO A 144 4.08 -4.09 28.24
N ASP A 145 3.90 -5.30 27.68
CA ASP A 145 4.90 -6.38 27.77
C ASP A 145 5.92 -6.37 26.61
N LEU A 146 5.48 -5.96 25.41
CA LEU A 146 6.26 -6.04 24.16
C LEU A 146 6.75 -4.68 23.66
N GLY A 147 6.56 -3.63 24.45
CA GLY A 147 6.86 -2.26 24.08
C GLY A 147 5.96 -1.71 22.96
N THR A 148 6.42 -0.62 22.35
CA THR A 148 5.71 0.04 21.26
C THR A 148 6.24 -0.45 19.91
N ARG A 149 5.33 -0.90 19.05
CA ARG A 149 5.66 -1.31 17.68
C ARG A 149 4.90 -0.47 16.68
N LYS A 150 5.51 -0.17 15.53
CA LYS A 150 4.86 0.64 14.50
C LYS A 150 4.20 -0.28 13.48
N TRP A 151 2.88 -0.19 13.38
CA TRP A 151 2.07 -1.00 12.46
C TRP A 151 1.53 -0.12 11.34
N HIS A 152 1.35 -0.74 10.19
CA HIS A 152 0.88 -0.10 8.98
C HIS A 152 -0.25 -0.91 8.39
N ILE A 153 -1.22 -0.21 7.82
CA ILE A 153 -2.27 -0.79 6.99
C ILE A 153 -2.23 -0.12 5.62
N THR A 154 -2.31 -0.94 4.59
CA THR A 154 -2.36 -0.51 3.20
C THR A 154 -3.57 -1.13 2.53
N ALA A 155 -4.50 -0.29 2.08
CA ALA A 155 -5.71 -0.70 1.39
C ALA A 155 -5.69 -0.21 -0.06
N TYR A 156 -6.29 -1.00 -0.95
CA TYR A 156 -6.37 -0.70 -2.37
C TYR A 156 -7.81 -0.74 -2.84
N PHE A 157 -8.20 0.19 -3.71
CA PHE A 157 -9.50 0.20 -4.36
C PHE A 157 -9.39 0.93 -5.71
N THR A 158 -10.40 0.84 -6.55
CA THR A 158 -10.54 1.76 -7.69
C THR A 158 -11.77 2.63 -7.51
N GLN A 159 -11.83 3.78 -8.20
CA GLN A 159 -13.00 4.65 -8.07
C GLN A 159 -14.28 3.94 -8.53
N ASN A 160 -14.18 3.00 -9.47
CA ASN A 160 -15.31 2.25 -10.00
C ASN A 160 -15.86 1.19 -9.04
N THR A 161 -15.03 0.64 -8.15
CA THR A 161 -15.39 -0.49 -7.28
C THR A 161 -15.66 -0.06 -5.85
N VAL A 162 -15.15 1.09 -5.42
CA VAL A 162 -15.05 1.46 -4.00
C VAL A 162 -16.38 1.52 -3.27
N ASP A 163 -17.48 1.82 -3.97
CA ASP A 163 -18.83 1.88 -3.39
C ASP A 163 -19.55 0.52 -3.42
N ARG A 164 -18.96 -0.50 -4.06
CA ARG A 164 -19.43 -1.89 -4.06
C ARG A 164 -18.63 -2.81 -3.13
N LEU A 165 -17.55 -2.30 -2.54
CA LEU A 165 -16.78 -3.04 -1.54
C LEU A 165 -17.55 -3.09 -0.22
N ASN A 166 -17.40 -4.21 0.49
CA ASN A 166 -17.95 -4.32 1.84
C ASN A 166 -17.17 -3.44 2.82
N THR A 167 -17.68 -3.35 4.04
CA THR A 167 -17.07 -2.59 5.13
C THR A 167 -16.56 -3.53 6.21
N VAL A 168 -15.78 -3.00 7.16
CA VAL A 168 -15.26 -3.80 8.29
C VAL A 168 -16.38 -4.40 9.14
N ASP A 169 -17.56 -3.78 9.15
CA ASP A 169 -18.72 -4.29 9.88
C ASP A 169 -19.26 -5.60 9.28
N ASP A 170 -19.01 -5.84 8.00
CA ASP A 170 -19.41 -7.04 7.27
C ASP A 170 -18.40 -8.20 7.40
N LEU A 171 -17.24 -7.97 8.02
CA LEU A 171 -16.22 -9.00 8.22
C LEU A 171 -16.61 -9.90 9.41
N PRO A 172 -16.75 -11.23 9.20
CA PRO A 172 -17.02 -12.18 10.28
C PRO A 172 -15.98 -12.06 11.39
N ALA A 173 -16.44 -12.06 12.65
CA ALA A 173 -15.62 -11.92 13.85
C ALA A 173 -14.83 -10.61 14.01
N VAL A 174 -14.86 -9.69 13.04
CA VAL A 174 -14.16 -8.39 13.10
C VAL A 174 -15.12 -7.24 13.34
N GLY A 175 -16.29 -7.24 12.70
CA GLY A 175 -17.25 -6.13 12.77
C GLY A 175 -17.72 -5.80 14.19
N SER A 176 -17.86 -6.82 15.04
CA SER A 176 -18.30 -6.71 16.44
C SER A 176 -17.17 -6.44 17.45
N LEU A 177 -15.92 -6.32 17.00
CA LEU A 177 -14.79 -6.11 17.91
C LEU A 177 -14.84 -4.71 18.54
N VAL A 178 -14.65 -4.69 19.86
CA VAL A 178 -14.44 -3.46 20.63
C VAL A 178 -12.94 -3.30 20.83
N VAL A 179 -12.35 -2.27 20.21
CA VAL A 179 -10.92 -2.00 20.31
C VAL A 179 -10.65 -1.26 21.63
N PRO A 180 -9.74 -1.76 22.50
CA PRO A 180 -9.38 -1.06 23.73
C PRO A 180 -8.77 0.33 23.45
N ASP A 181 -9.19 1.32 24.23
CA ASP A 181 -8.69 2.68 24.09
C ASP A 181 -7.18 2.76 24.31
N GLY A 182 -6.52 3.59 23.50
CA GLY A 182 -5.08 3.82 23.58
C GLY A 182 -4.20 2.68 23.06
N LEU A 183 -4.78 1.55 22.63
CA LEU A 183 -4.03 0.42 22.06
C LEU A 183 -3.31 0.79 20.76
N PHE A 184 -3.96 1.60 19.91
CA PHE A 184 -3.41 2.12 18.67
C PHE A 184 -3.39 3.64 18.68
N LYS A 185 -2.20 4.23 18.62
CA LYS A 185 -2.01 5.68 18.57
C LYS A 185 -1.53 6.09 17.19
N SER A 186 -2.18 7.07 16.56
CA SER A 186 -1.72 7.54 15.25
C SER A 186 -0.28 8.05 15.32
N THR A 187 0.53 7.70 14.32
CA THR A 187 1.92 8.19 14.22
C THR A 187 1.99 9.66 13.79
N ARG A 188 0.84 10.28 13.45
CA ARG A 188 0.75 11.66 12.95
C ARG A 188 0.47 12.71 14.01
N VAL A 189 0.10 12.33 15.24
CA VAL A 189 -0.36 13.24 16.32
C VAL A 189 0.73 14.21 16.82
N GLY A 190 1.95 14.20 16.27
CA GLY A 190 3.03 15.14 16.59
C GLY A 190 3.20 16.35 15.66
N LYS A 191 2.34 16.55 14.64
CA LYS A 191 2.51 17.65 13.64
C LYS A 191 1.34 18.63 13.58
N SER A 192 0.73 18.94 14.72
CA SER A 192 -0.02 20.19 14.87
C SER A 192 0.89 21.20 15.56
N ARG A 193 1.57 22.03 14.77
CA ARG A 193 2.06 23.35 15.19
C ARG A 193 1.63 24.34 14.11
#